data_AF-A0A143Q8E5-F1
#
_entry.id   AF-A0A143Q8E5-F1
#
_cell.length_a   1.000
_cell.length_b   1.000
_cell.length_c   1.000
_cell.angle_alpha   90.00
_cell.angle_beta   90.00
_cell.angle_gamma   90.00
#
_symmetry.space_group_name_H-M   'P 1'
#
loop_
_entity.id
_entity.type
_entity.pdbx_description
1 polymer ?
#
loop_
_entity_poly.entity_id
_entity_poly.type
_entity_poly.pdbx_seq_one_letter_code
_entity_poly.pdbx_strand_id
1 'polypeptide(L)' 'MPDDAVLLTAAEAEALADRAFGVRCAAEDVATAVAEGADAEELAALSAHLVEMARDAERLR' A
#
# COMPACT_ATOMS: atom_id res chain seq x y z
N MET A 1 7.09 -10.44 26.92
CA MET A 1 6.43 -9.83 25.74
C MET A 1 4.94 -10.02 25.92
N PRO A 2 4.09 -9.08 25.46
CA PRO A 2 2.65 -9.34 25.32
C PRO A 2 2.39 -10.61 24.51
N ASP A 3 1.34 -11.36 24.84
CA ASP A 3 1.00 -12.63 24.17
C ASP A 3 0.57 -12.43 22.70
N ASP A 4 0.22 -11.19 22.33
CA ASP A 4 -0.22 -10.77 21.00
C ASP A 4 0.86 -9.98 20.23
N ALA A 5 2.10 -9.94 20.75
CA ALA A 5 3.19 -9.22 20.10
C ALA A 5 3.74 -9.98 18.88
N VAL A 6 3.92 -9.25 17.77
CA VAL A 6 4.65 -9.72 16.60
C VAL A 6 6.12 -9.29 16.72
N LEU A 7 7.04 -10.25 16.60
CA LEU A 7 8.47 -10.01 16.56
C LEU A 7 8.94 -9.99 15.10
N LEU A 8 9.53 -8.87 14.69
CA LEU A 8 10.15 -8.68 13.39
C LEU A 8 11.65 -8.45 13.57
N THR A 9 12.44 -9.00 12.67
CA THR A 9 13.82 -8.55 12.45
C THR A 9 13.83 -7.12 11.91
N ALA A 10 14.97 -6.44 12.01
CA ALA A 10 15.12 -5.10 11.43
C ALA A 10 14.82 -5.10 9.91
N ALA A 11 15.27 -6.14 9.20
CA ALA A 11 15.03 -6.29 7.76
C ALA A 11 13.54 -6.50 7.43
N GLU A 12 12.81 -7.28 8.23
CA GLU A 12 11.36 -7.46 8.04
C GLU A 12 10.58 -6.17 8.33
N ALA A 13 10.99 -5.41 9.35
CA ALA A 13 10.39 -4.13 9.67
C ALA A 13 10.63 -3.08 8.56
N GLU A 14 11.84 -3.04 8.00
CA GLU A 14 12.20 -2.17 6.87
C GLU A 14 11.39 -2.54 5.62
N ALA A 15 11.35 -3.83 5.27
CA ALA A 15 10.57 -4.30 4.13
C ALA A 15 9.07 -4.02 4.27
N LEU A 16 8.52 -4.12 5.48
CA LEU A 16 7.12 -3.75 5.76
C LEU A 16 6.91 -2.24 5.60
N ALA A 17 7.84 -1.42 6.09
CA ALA A 17 7.78 0.04 5.96
C ALA A 17 7.84 0.48 4.49
N ASP A 18 8.69 -0.13 3.69
CA ASP A 18 8.82 0.15 2.26
C ASP A 18 7.52 -0.20 1.49
N ARG A 19 6.94 -1.37 1.76
CA ARG A 19 5.64 -1.73 1.16
C ARG A 19 4.52 -0.79 1.58
N ALA A 20 4.47 -0.42 2.87
CA ALA A 20 3.48 0.54 3.37
C ALA A 20 3.64 1.94 2.75
N PHE A 21 4.89 2.37 2.53
CA PHE A 21 5.18 3.61 1.80
C PHE A 21 4.63 3.55 0.37
N GLY A 22 4.86 2.44 -0.33
CA GLY A 22 4.33 2.23 -1.68
C GLY A 22 2.81 2.30 -1.76
N VAL A 23 2.11 1.66 -0.81
CA VAL A 23 0.64 1.73 -0.72
C VAL A 23 0.15 3.16 -0.53
N ARG A 24 0.82 3.96 0.32
CA ARG A 24 0.46 5.36 0.52
C ARG A 24 0.62 6.15 -0.78
N CYS A 25 1.73 5.99 -1.49
CA CYS A 25 1.95 6.67 -2.76
C CYS A 25 0.88 6.31 -3.80
N ALA A 26 0.54 5.02 -3.96
CA ALA A 26 -0.53 4.62 -4.87
C ALA A 26 -1.90 5.22 -4.47
N ALA A 27 -2.16 5.41 -3.17
CA ALA A 27 -3.37 6.09 -2.71
C ALA A 27 -3.34 7.60 -2.99
N GLU A 28 -2.18 8.24 -2.85
CA GLU A 28 -1.95 9.65 -3.21
C GLU A 28 -2.12 9.87 -4.73
N ASP A 29 -1.71 8.91 -5.56
CA ASP A 29 -1.91 8.93 -7.01
C ASP A 29 -3.40 8.87 -7.37
N VAL A 30 -4.17 7.97 -6.75
CA VAL A 30 -5.65 7.93 -6.90
C VAL A 30 -6.27 9.26 -6.49
N ALA A 31 -5.86 9.85 -5.37
CA ALA A 31 -6.39 11.12 -4.91
C ALA A 31 -6.07 12.27 -5.89
N THR A 32 -4.87 12.26 -6.48
CA THR A 32 -4.46 13.22 -7.50
C THR A 32 -5.30 13.07 -8.77
N ALA A 33 -5.48 11.84 -9.27
CA ALA A 33 -6.30 11.56 -10.45
C ALA A 33 -7.75 12.01 -10.27
N VAL A 34 -8.33 11.80 -9.08
CA VAL A 34 -9.67 12.33 -8.74
C VAL A 34 -9.69 13.86 -8.78
N ALA A 35 -8.67 14.52 -8.22
CA ALA A 35 -8.57 15.98 -8.21
C ALA A 35 -8.41 16.57 -9.62
N GLU A 36 -7.74 15.85 -10.51
CA GLU A 36 -7.53 16.26 -11.92
C GLU A 36 -8.70 15.90 -12.84
N GLY A 37 -9.70 15.17 -12.34
CA GLY A 37 -10.87 14.75 -13.12
C GLY A 37 -10.58 13.65 -14.12
N ALA A 38 -9.67 12.73 -13.77
CA ALA A 38 -9.37 11.52 -14.51
C ALA A 38 -10.64 10.73 -14.84
N ASP A 39 -10.62 10.02 -15.96
CA ASP A 39 -11.76 9.23 -16.39
C ASP A 39 -11.92 7.94 -15.56
N ALA A 40 -13.05 7.26 -15.78
CA ALA A 40 -13.39 6.05 -15.04
C ALA A 40 -12.42 4.89 -15.32
N GLU A 41 -11.79 4.84 -16.49
CA GLU A 41 -10.85 3.78 -16.86
C GLU A 41 -9.53 3.96 -16.10
N GLU A 42 -9.00 5.18 -16.07
CA GLU A 42 -7.81 5.54 -15.32
C GLU A 42 -8.01 5.34 -13.81
N LEU A 43 -9.12 5.81 -13.25
CA LEU A 43 -9.43 5.62 -11.83
C LEU A 43 -9.59 4.14 -11.47
N ALA A 44 -10.16 3.32 -12.36
CA ALA A 44 -10.26 1.88 -12.16
C ALA A 44 -8.88 1.21 -12.16
N ALA A 45 -7.99 1.61 -13.08
CA ALA A 45 -6.63 1.09 -13.16
C ALA A 45 -5.80 1.44 -11.91
N LEU A 46 -5.82 2.72 -11.48
CA LEU A 46 -5.11 3.17 -10.28
C LEU A 46 -5.65 2.50 -9.02
N SER A 47 -6.97 2.36 -8.90
CA SER A 47 -7.60 1.67 -7.76
C SER A 47 -7.23 0.19 -7.72
N ALA A 48 -7.19 -0.49 -8.88
CA ALA A 48 -6.76 -1.88 -8.95
C ALA A 48 -5.29 -2.03 -8.51
N HIS A 49 -4.41 -1.15 -8.99
CA HIS A 49 -3.01 -1.14 -8.61
C HIS A 49 -2.81 -0.91 -7.10
N LEU A 50 -3.52 0.06 -6.52
CA LEU A 50 -3.51 0.31 -5.07
C LEU A 50 -3.92 -0.94 -4.28
N VAL A 51 -4.96 -1.65 -4.70
CA VAL A 51 -5.42 -2.89 -4.04
C VAL A 51 -4.38 -4.00 -4.16
N GLU A 52 -3.69 -4.12 -5.31
CA GLU A 52 -2.60 -5.07 -5.47
C GLU A 52 -1.43 -4.79 -4.52
N MET A 53 -1.03 -3.52 -4.40
CA MET A 53 0.02 -3.11 -3.46
C MET A 53 -0.40 -3.34 -2.01
N ALA A 54 -1.64 -3.05 -1.64
CA ALA A 54 -2.16 -3.29 -0.30
C ALA A 54 -2.09 -4.79 0.06
N ARG A 55 -2.50 -5.66 -0.87
CA ARG A 55 -2.40 -7.12 -0.70
C ARG A 55 -0.96 -7.62 -0.60
N ASP A 56 -0.01 -6.94 -1.21
CA ASP A 56 1.42 -7.23 -1.03
C ASP A 56 1.93 -6.78 0.34
N ALA A 57 1.55 -5.57 0.77
CA ALA A 57 1.93 -5.03 2.07
C ALA A 57 1.41 -5.89 3.25
N GLU A 58 0.22 -6.48 3.13
CA GLU A 58 -0.38 -7.37 4.14
C GLU A 58 0.38 -8.69 4.34
N ARG A 59 1.24 -9.09 3.40
CA ARG A 59 2.03 -10.31 3.54
C ARG A 59 3.19 -10.08 4.50
N LEU A 60 3.09 -10.71 5.67
CA LEU A 60 4.13 -10.73 6.71
C LEU A 60 5.09 -11.92 6.56
N ARG A 61 5.23 -12.50 5.36
CA ARG A 61 5.94 -13.77 5.14
C ARG A 61 6.62 -13.78 3.78
#